data_AF-A0A1Q3E3G9-F1
#
_entry.id   AF-A0A1Q3E3G9-F1
#
_cell.length_a   1.000
_cell.length_b   1.000
_cell.length_c   1.000
_cell.angle_alpha   90.00
_cell.angle_beta   90.00
_cell.angle_gamma   90.00
#
_symmetry.space_group_name_H-M   'P 1'
#
loop_
_entity.id
_entity.type
_entity.pdbx_description
1 polymer ?
#
loop_
_entity_poly.entity_id
_entity_poly.type
_entity_poly.pdbx_seq_one_letter_code
_entity_poly.pdbx_strand_id
1 'polypeptide(L)'
;MSLLRLLLPLQTLLAFKNSFIQLYNLANFTSEAQSSYTHGEKRQESRLINLQRRDVTKLIPFLVMAIVVEELIPVAAIYAPFMLPSTCILPGQLARIEEKKNLKAVASASEAQGILAKIRKNAVDGTLPISALKGTGSAVVVCGLLRLPTFGNDLLRTWRIRRHLDFLQTDDRMLIQEKAEDSLSDHDVAQALEERGFIIQKLSVKSQRARLKWWLDSIQDTHDDSGTTRRLFLLTEQKP
;
A
#
# COMPACT_ATOMS: atom_id res chain seq x y z
N MET A 1 13.29 -30.15 -26.25
CA MET A 1 12.02 -30.40 -25.53
C MET A 1 11.20 -29.12 -25.51
N SER A 2 10.94 -28.56 -26.68
CA SER A 2 9.71 -28.69 -27.49
C SER A 2 8.55 -27.83 -26.97
N LEU A 3 8.35 -26.72 -27.69
CA LEU A 3 7.21 -25.79 -27.71
C LEU A 3 5.83 -26.46 -27.87
N LEU A 4 5.76 -27.80 -27.85
CA LEU A 4 4.55 -28.62 -27.94
C LEU A 4 3.71 -28.66 -26.65
N ARG A 5 4.22 -28.13 -25.51
CA ARG A 5 3.44 -28.03 -24.25
C ARG A 5 2.52 -26.81 -24.17
N LEU A 6 2.55 -25.92 -25.17
CA LEU A 6 1.74 -24.68 -25.20
C LEU A 6 0.28 -24.89 -25.63
N LEU A 7 -0.11 -26.12 -26.00
CA LEU A 7 -1.50 -26.51 -26.26
C LEU A 7 -2.07 -27.29 -25.06
N LEU A 8 -2.04 -26.70 -23.87
CA LEU A 8 -2.82 -27.22 -22.76
C LEU A 8 -4.32 -27.05 -23.09
N PRO A 9 -5.13 -28.12 -23.06
CA PRO A 9 -6.54 -28.03 -23.42
C PRO A 9 -7.27 -27.00 -22.54
N LEU A 10 -8.26 -26.30 -23.11
CA LEU A 10 -8.99 -25.23 -22.40
C LEU A 10 -9.53 -25.70 -21.04
N GLN A 11 -9.85 -26.99 -20.92
CA GLN A 11 -10.30 -27.64 -19.69
C GLN A 11 -9.23 -27.73 -18.59
N THR A 12 -7.95 -27.98 -18.92
CA THR A 12 -6.89 -27.95 -17.90
C THR A 12 -6.64 -26.53 -17.43
N LEU A 13 -6.69 -25.53 -18.31
CA LEU A 13 -6.60 -24.11 -17.91
C LEU A 13 -7.79 -23.66 -17.04
N LEU A 14 -9.00 -24.16 -17.30
CA LEU A 14 -10.20 -23.86 -16.50
C LEU A 14 -10.19 -24.56 -15.14
N ALA A 15 -9.84 -25.85 -15.10
CA ALA A 15 -9.65 -26.59 -13.85
C ALA A 15 -8.54 -25.94 -13.01
N PHE A 16 -7.47 -25.51 -13.67
CA PHE A 16 -6.37 -24.79 -13.06
C PHE A 16 -6.81 -23.45 -12.47
N LYS A 17 -7.61 -22.66 -13.20
CA LYS A 17 -8.20 -21.40 -12.70
C LYS A 17 -9.09 -21.63 -11.48
N ASN A 18 -9.90 -22.69 -11.48
CA ASN A 18 -10.81 -23.00 -10.37
C ASN A 18 -10.06 -23.48 -9.12
N SER A 19 -9.05 -24.36 -9.28
CA SER A 19 -8.17 -24.77 -8.18
C SER A 19 -7.35 -23.60 -7.64
N PHE A 20 -6.92 -22.68 -8.51
CA PHE A 20 -6.25 -21.44 -8.12
C PHE A 20 -7.14 -20.52 -7.28
N ILE A 21 -8.40 -20.34 -7.70
CA ILE A 21 -9.40 -19.57 -6.93
C ILE A 21 -9.62 -20.21 -5.55
N GLN A 22 -9.71 -21.55 -5.47
CA GLN A 22 -9.87 -22.24 -4.19
C GLN A 22 -8.66 -22.09 -3.25
N LEU A 23 -7.43 -22.23 -3.77
CA LEU A 23 -6.22 -22.02 -2.97
C LEU A 23 -6.07 -20.56 -2.53
N TYR A 24 -6.41 -19.60 -3.41
CA TYR A 24 -6.43 -18.18 -3.06
C TYR A 24 -7.44 -17.90 -1.96
N ASN A 25 -8.64 -18.46 -2.04
CA ASN A 25 -9.68 -18.31 -1.02
C ASN A 25 -9.27 -18.97 0.30
N LEU A 26 -8.64 -20.15 0.27
CA LEU A 26 -8.15 -20.85 1.47
C LEU A 26 -7.01 -20.08 2.17
N ALA A 27 -6.06 -19.55 1.38
CA ALA A 27 -4.97 -18.73 1.91
C ALA A 27 -5.46 -17.38 2.47
N ASN A 28 -6.51 -16.80 1.88
CA ASN A 28 -7.14 -15.60 2.45
C ASN A 28 -7.94 -15.91 3.73
N PHE A 29 -8.60 -17.06 3.80
CA PHE A 29 -9.38 -17.47 4.98
C PHE A 29 -8.51 -17.72 6.22
N THR A 30 -7.35 -18.39 6.07
CA THR A 30 -6.40 -18.56 7.18
C THR A 30 -5.80 -17.22 7.63
N SER A 31 -5.72 -16.25 6.72
CA SER A 31 -5.24 -14.91 7.03
C SER A 31 -6.23 -14.11 7.91
N GLU A 32 -7.54 -14.27 7.72
CA GLU A 32 -8.55 -13.62 8.56
C GLU A 32 -8.54 -14.18 10.00
N ALA A 33 -8.42 -15.50 10.16
CA ALA A 33 -8.34 -16.16 11.46
C ALA A 33 -7.14 -15.68 12.30
N GLN A 34 -6.04 -15.30 11.65
CA GLN A 34 -4.77 -14.95 12.29
C GLN A 34 -4.64 -13.43 12.53
N SER A 35 -5.49 -12.60 11.90
CA SER A 35 -5.63 -11.17 12.23
C SER A 35 -6.35 -10.97 13.58
N SER A 36 -7.11 -11.96 14.03
CA SER A 36 -7.85 -11.91 15.30
C SER A 36 -6.99 -12.14 16.55
N TYR A 37 -5.71 -12.50 16.39
CA TYR A 37 -4.79 -12.78 17.50
C TYR A 37 -3.81 -11.64 17.84
N THR A 38 -3.85 -10.50 17.15
CA THR A 38 -2.85 -9.42 17.27
C THR A 38 -3.17 -8.45 18.41
N HIS A 39 -3.30 -8.94 19.64
CA HIS A 39 -3.35 -8.10 20.84
C HIS A 39 -2.00 -8.15 21.55
N GLY A 40 -1.12 -7.17 21.24
CA GLY A 40 0.15 -6.95 21.95
C GLY A 40 1.42 -6.94 21.10
N GLU A 41 1.35 -7.08 19.78
CA GLU A 41 2.52 -7.12 18.89
C GLU A 41 3.16 -5.74 18.69
N LYS A 42 4.51 -5.71 18.61
CA LYS A 42 5.25 -4.48 18.28
C LYS A 42 5.07 -4.11 16.81
N ARG A 43 5.22 -2.81 16.49
CA ARG A 43 5.12 -2.27 15.13
C ARG A 43 5.98 -3.05 14.13
N GLN A 44 7.22 -3.37 14.50
CA GLN A 44 8.14 -4.11 13.63
C GLN A 44 7.66 -5.54 13.33
N GLU A 45 7.14 -6.24 14.33
CA GLU A 45 6.59 -7.60 14.18
C GLU A 45 5.36 -7.58 13.26
N SER A 46 4.47 -6.61 13.46
CA SER A 46 3.29 -6.45 12.60
C SER A 46 3.66 -6.21 11.13
N ARG A 47 4.73 -5.45 10.87
CA ARG A 47 5.23 -5.19 9.51
C ARG A 47 5.83 -6.44 8.89
N LEU A 48 6.56 -7.23 9.67
CA LEU A 48 7.11 -8.51 9.23
C LEU A 48 6.01 -9.49 8.86
N ILE A 49 4.99 -9.64 9.71
CA ILE A 49 3.84 -10.52 9.46
C ILE A 49 3.09 -10.09 8.20
N ASN A 50 2.85 -8.78 8.04
CA ASN A 50 2.16 -8.25 6.86
C ASN A 50 2.97 -8.42 5.57
N LEU A 51 4.30 -8.29 5.64
CA LEU A 51 5.19 -8.57 4.52
C LEU A 51 5.11 -10.05 4.13
N GLN A 52 5.28 -10.95 5.10
CA GLN A 52 5.24 -12.39 4.87
C GLN A 52 3.91 -12.82 4.27
N ARG A 53 2.79 -12.31 4.78
CA ARG A 53 1.45 -12.58 4.20
C ARG A 53 1.38 -12.15 2.75
N ARG A 54 1.83 -10.94 2.43
CA ARG A 54 1.83 -10.42 1.06
C ARG A 54 2.70 -11.27 0.12
N ASP A 55 3.84 -11.75 0.60
CA ASP A 55 4.72 -12.62 -0.19
C ASP A 55 4.14 -14.01 -0.36
N VAL A 56 3.51 -14.60 0.66
CA VAL A 56 2.82 -15.90 0.56
C VAL A 56 1.64 -15.83 -0.42
N THR A 57 0.85 -14.75 -0.39
CA THR A 57 -0.24 -14.55 -1.37
C THR A 57 0.27 -14.46 -2.81
N LYS A 58 1.50 -13.98 -3.02
CA LYS A 58 2.16 -13.93 -4.33
C LYS A 58 2.90 -15.22 -4.69
N LEU A 59 3.30 -16.01 -3.70
CA LEU A 59 4.03 -17.26 -3.88
C LEU A 59 3.17 -18.32 -4.57
N ILE A 60 1.88 -18.37 -4.26
CA ILE A 60 0.94 -19.33 -4.87
C ILE A 60 0.87 -19.14 -6.40
N PRO A 61 0.55 -17.96 -6.96
CA PRO A 61 0.58 -17.75 -8.42
C PRO A 61 1.98 -17.90 -9.02
N PHE A 62 3.03 -17.57 -8.27
CA PHE A 62 4.41 -17.74 -8.74
C PHE A 62 4.77 -19.22 -8.92
N LEU A 63 4.48 -20.08 -7.94
CA LEU A 63 4.75 -21.52 -7.97
C LEU A 63 3.99 -22.19 -9.11
N VAL A 64 2.74 -21.80 -9.27
CA VAL A 64 1.89 -22.16 -10.41
C VAL A 64 2.52 -21.80 -11.75
N MET A 65 2.98 -20.55 -11.90
CA MET A 65 3.61 -20.07 -13.12
C MET A 65 4.93 -20.82 -13.38
N ALA A 66 5.73 -21.05 -12.35
CA ALA A 66 7.00 -21.75 -12.42
C ALA A 66 6.84 -23.20 -12.91
N ILE A 67 5.79 -23.91 -12.48
CA ILE A 67 5.51 -25.28 -12.92
C ILE A 67 5.07 -25.34 -14.39
N VAL A 68 4.31 -24.33 -14.85
CA VAL A 68 3.77 -24.32 -16.23
C VAL A 68 4.80 -23.79 -17.23
N VAL A 69 5.67 -22.86 -16.80
CA VAL A 69 6.55 -22.08 -17.67
C VAL A 69 7.95 -21.91 -17.06
N GLU A 70 8.61 -23.03 -16.76
CA GLU A 70 9.95 -23.07 -16.12
C GLU A 70 11.01 -22.23 -16.86
N GLU A 71 10.92 -22.13 -18.20
CA GLU A 71 11.84 -21.36 -19.04
C GLU A 71 11.59 -19.84 -19.05
N LEU A 72 10.46 -19.35 -18.52
CA LEU A 72 10.09 -17.92 -18.58
C LEU A 72 10.48 -17.14 -17.32
N ILE A 73 10.92 -17.81 -16.25
CA ILE A 73 11.27 -17.16 -14.97
C ILE A 73 12.35 -16.06 -15.14
N PRO A 74 13.46 -16.29 -15.90
CA PRO A 74 14.47 -15.25 -16.12
C PRO A 74 13.93 -14.01 -16.85
N VAL A 75 13.01 -14.20 -17.80
CA VAL A 75 12.36 -13.12 -18.55
C VAL A 75 11.36 -12.37 -17.65
N ALA A 76 10.56 -13.09 -16.87
CA ALA A 76 9.58 -12.51 -15.95
C ALA A 76 10.24 -11.64 -14.87
N ALA A 77 11.41 -12.04 -14.36
CA ALA A 77 12.18 -11.24 -13.39
C ALA A 77 12.65 -9.90 -13.92
N ILE A 78 12.90 -9.80 -15.23
CA ILE A 78 13.33 -8.55 -15.87
C ILE A 78 12.12 -7.68 -16.22
N TYR A 79 11.09 -8.26 -16.84
CA TYR A 79 10.01 -7.49 -17.46
C TYR A 79 8.74 -7.38 -16.61
N ALA A 80 8.52 -8.28 -15.65
CA ALA A 80 7.28 -8.35 -14.87
C ALA A 80 7.53 -8.62 -13.36
N PRO A 81 8.32 -7.78 -12.67
CA PRO A 81 8.70 -7.99 -11.27
C PRO A 81 7.50 -7.91 -10.29
N PHE A 82 6.36 -7.39 -10.74
CA PHE A 82 5.14 -7.34 -9.93
C PHE A 82 4.53 -8.72 -9.66
N MET A 83 4.86 -9.73 -10.48
CA MET A 83 4.36 -11.10 -10.37
C MET A 83 5.23 -11.98 -9.45
N LEU A 84 6.36 -11.46 -8.99
CA LEU A 84 7.31 -12.20 -8.17
C LEU A 84 7.13 -11.88 -6.67
N PRO A 85 7.37 -12.84 -5.77
CA PRO A 85 7.54 -12.55 -4.36
C PRO A 85 8.73 -11.62 -4.18
N SER A 86 8.73 -10.83 -3.10
CA SER A 86 9.79 -9.84 -2.84
C SER A 86 11.20 -10.47 -2.79
N THR A 87 11.28 -11.74 -2.39
CA THR A 87 12.50 -12.55 -2.30
C THR A 87 13.21 -12.79 -3.63
N CYS A 88 12.51 -12.66 -4.77
CA CYS A 88 13.07 -12.89 -6.10
C CYS A 88 13.42 -11.58 -6.84
N ILE A 89 13.26 -10.42 -6.20
CA ILE A 89 13.52 -9.11 -6.80
C ILE A 89 14.92 -8.63 -6.39
N LEU A 90 15.76 -8.24 -7.36
CA LEU A 90 17.09 -7.72 -7.06
C LEU A 90 17.00 -6.37 -6.32
N PRO A 91 17.93 -6.06 -5.39
CA PRO A 91 17.90 -4.80 -4.63
C PRO A 91 17.95 -3.56 -5.53
N GLY A 92 18.73 -3.60 -6.61
CA GLY A 92 18.76 -2.51 -7.59
C GLY A 92 17.44 -2.31 -8.36
N GLN A 93 16.63 -3.38 -8.52
CA GLN A 93 15.29 -3.26 -9.10
C GLN A 93 14.31 -2.64 -8.09
N LEU A 94 14.39 -3.01 -6.80
CA LEU A 94 13.58 -2.42 -5.74
C LEU A 94 13.81 -0.90 -5.63
N ALA A 95 15.08 -0.48 -5.61
CA ALA A 95 15.44 0.93 -5.57
C ALA A 95 14.84 1.73 -6.74
N ARG A 96 14.91 1.19 -7.97
CA ARG A 96 14.28 1.82 -9.16
C ARG A 96 12.76 1.89 -9.05
N ILE A 97 12.13 0.88 -8.46
CA ILE A 97 10.67 0.87 -8.25
C ILE A 97 10.28 1.95 -7.24
N GLU A 98 11.03 2.08 -6.15
CA GLU A 98 10.80 3.09 -5.11
C GLU A 98 11.04 4.50 -5.62
N GLU A 99 12.14 4.73 -6.33
CA GLU A 99 12.42 6.01 -6.98
C GLU A 99 11.30 6.42 -7.94
N LYS A 100 10.83 5.49 -8.79
CA LYS A 100 9.70 5.76 -9.69
C LYS A 100 8.41 6.11 -8.94
N LYS A 101 8.16 5.49 -7.78
CA LYS A 101 7.02 5.85 -6.92
C LYS A 101 7.20 7.25 -6.33
N ASN A 102 8.40 7.59 -5.88
CA ASN A 102 8.72 8.89 -5.28
C ASN A 102 8.59 10.02 -6.30
N LEU A 103 9.15 9.86 -7.50
CA LEU A 103 9.00 10.83 -8.60
C LEU A 103 7.53 11.08 -8.94
N LYS A 104 6.73 10.02 -8.97
CA LYS A 104 5.30 10.13 -9.22
C LYS A 104 4.54 10.80 -8.08
N ALA A 105 4.91 10.54 -6.83
CA ALA A 105 4.34 11.20 -5.67
C ALA A 105 4.61 12.71 -5.72
N VAL A 106 5.84 13.11 -6.06
CA VAL A 106 6.23 14.51 -6.27
C VAL A 106 5.40 15.16 -7.38
N ALA A 107 5.29 14.51 -8.55
CA ALA A 107 4.46 15.01 -9.66
C ALA A 107 2.98 15.14 -9.27
N SER A 108 2.46 14.15 -8.53
CA SER A 108 1.08 14.18 -8.03
C SER A 108 0.88 15.29 -7.00
N ALA A 109 1.88 15.60 -6.17
CA ALA A 109 1.81 16.66 -5.16
C ALA A 109 1.72 18.05 -5.78
N SER A 110 2.43 18.32 -6.89
CA SER A 110 2.28 19.58 -7.62
C SER A 110 0.87 19.76 -8.19
N GLU A 111 0.24 18.68 -8.66
CA GLU A 111 -1.11 18.70 -9.23
C GLU A 111 -2.21 18.63 -8.16
N ALA A 112 -1.87 18.17 -6.95
CA ALA A 112 -2.83 17.85 -5.90
C ALA A 112 -3.54 19.07 -5.34
N GLN A 113 -2.86 20.21 -5.20
CA GLN A 113 -3.37 21.36 -4.45
C GLN A 113 -4.77 21.79 -4.92
N GLY A 114 -4.97 21.96 -6.23
CA GLY A 114 -6.25 22.40 -6.78
C GLY A 114 -7.36 21.35 -6.67
N ILE A 115 -7.03 20.06 -6.80
CA ILE A 115 -8.01 18.96 -6.74
C ILE A 115 -8.39 18.64 -5.30
N LEU A 116 -7.41 18.59 -4.39
CA LEU A 116 -7.62 18.36 -2.96
C LEU A 116 -8.39 19.51 -2.30
N ALA A 117 -8.14 20.76 -2.70
CA ALA A 117 -8.91 21.90 -2.22
C ALA A 117 -10.41 21.80 -2.59
N LYS A 118 -10.75 21.21 -3.74
CA LYS A 118 -12.15 21.00 -4.14
C LYS A 118 -12.85 19.96 -3.27
N ILE A 119 -12.23 18.81 -3.05
CA ILE A 119 -12.83 17.76 -2.21
C ILE A 119 -12.85 18.15 -0.73
N ARG A 120 -11.91 18.99 -0.27
CA ARG A 120 -11.88 19.52 1.11
C ARG A 120 -13.13 20.31 1.45
N LYS A 121 -13.77 20.97 0.49
CA LYS A 121 -15.04 21.69 0.71
C LYS A 121 -16.19 20.76 1.14
N ASN A 122 -16.08 19.47 0.83
CA ASN A 122 -17.05 18.45 1.22
C ASN A 122 -16.72 17.80 2.57
N ALA A 123 -15.67 18.26 3.25
CA ALA A 123 -15.33 17.77 4.58
C ALA A 123 -16.33 18.32 5.60
N VAL A 124 -16.73 17.46 6.53
CA VAL A 124 -17.61 17.81 7.66
C VAL A 124 -16.83 17.54 8.94
N ASP A 125 -16.75 18.55 9.81
CA ASP A 125 -16.07 18.46 11.13
C ASP A 125 -14.63 17.92 11.06
N GLY A 126 -13.89 18.23 10.00
CA GLY A 126 -12.52 17.77 9.81
C GLY A 126 -12.38 16.27 9.47
N THR A 127 -13.46 15.67 8.95
CA THR A 127 -13.48 14.31 8.40
C THR A 127 -13.86 14.36 6.92
N LEU A 128 -13.27 13.46 6.12
CA LEU A 128 -13.56 13.35 4.70
C LEU A 128 -13.88 11.89 4.36
N PRO A 129 -15.15 11.56 4.02
CA PRO A 129 -15.51 10.19 3.67
C PRO A 129 -14.89 9.82 2.32
N ILE A 130 -14.55 8.54 2.15
CA ILE A 130 -13.93 8.06 0.92
C ILE A 130 -14.84 8.21 -0.32
N SER A 131 -16.15 8.31 -0.11
CA SER A 131 -17.14 8.60 -1.15
C SER A 131 -16.94 9.97 -1.79
N ALA A 132 -16.32 10.92 -1.09
CA ALA A 132 -15.98 12.24 -1.63
C ALA A 132 -14.97 12.18 -2.79
N LEU A 133 -14.24 11.07 -2.93
CA LEU A 133 -13.30 10.87 -4.04
C LEU A 133 -13.99 10.44 -5.34
N LYS A 134 -15.20 9.89 -5.25
CA LYS A 134 -15.88 9.25 -6.38
C LYS A 134 -16.23 10.27 -7.46
N GLY A 135 -15.78 10.02 -8.68
CA GLY A 135 -16.17 10.82 -9.86
C GLY A 135 -15.55 12.22 -9.94
N THR A 136 -14.66 12.59 -9.01
CA THR A 136 -14.00 13.91 -9.00
C THR A 136 -12.60 13.89 -9.66
N GLY A 137 -12.10 12.72 -10.04
CA GLY A 137 -10.72 12.53 -10.52
C GLY A 137 -9.66 12.56 -9.40
N SER A 138 -10.05 12.92 -8.17
CA SER A 138 -9.15 13.03 -7.01
C SER A 138 -8.54 11.70 -6.58
N ALA A 139 -9.20 10.57 -6.80
CA ALA A 139 -8.66 9.26 -6.43
C ALA A 139 -7.32 8.95 -7.14
N VAL A 140 -7.12 9.41 -8.38
CA VAL A 140 -5.85 9.24 -9.11
C VAL A 140 -4.73 10.00 -8.41
N VAL A 141 -4.99 11.24 -8.02
CA VAL A 141 -4.06 12.12 -7.30
C VAL A 141 -3.72 11.55 -5.93
N VAL A 142 -4.75 11.14 -5.16
CA VAL A 142 -4.57 10.54 -3.83
C VAL A 142 -3.76 9.25 -3.92
N CYS A 143 -4.02 8.39 -4.92
CA CYS A 143 -3.17 7.22 -5.16
C CYS A 143 -1.71 7.61 -5.43
N GLY A 144 -1.47 8.64 -6.25
CA GLY A 144 -0.13 9.13 -6.55
C GLY A 144 0.62 9.62 -5.32
N LEU A 145 -0.03 10.45 -4.50
CA LEU A 145 0.51 10.95 -3.23
C LEU A 145 0.91 9.81 -2.29
N LEU A 146 0.03 8.82 -2.12
CA LEU A 146 0.25 7.66 -1.25
C LEU A 146 1.19 6.60 -1.85
N ARG A 147 1.88 6.91 -2.96
CA ARG A 147 2.78 5.98 -3.68
C ARG A 147 2.09 4.67 -4.12
N LEU A 148 0.77 4.74 -4.32
CA LEU A 148 -0.06 3.64 -4.78
C LEU A 148 -0.12 3.60 -6.32
N PRO A 149 -0.42 2.43 -6.91
CA PRO A 149 -0.67 2.33 -8.34
C PRO A 149 -1.91 3.16 -8.75
N THR A 150 -1.74 4.09 -9.70
CA THR A 150 -2.81 4.99 -10.16
C THR A 150 -3.64 4.44 -11.31
N PHE A 151 -3.18 3.34 -11.95
CA PHE A 151 -3.90 2.71 -13.05
C PHE A 151 -5.18 2.02 -12.59
N GLY A 152 -6.13 1.88 -13.51
CA GLY A 152 -7.43 1.26 -13.27
C GLY A 152 -8.57 2.28 -13.24
N ASN A 153 -9.77 1.82 -12.90
CA ASN A 153 -10.94 2.67 -12.71
C ASN A 153 -11.02 3.21 -11.27
N ASP A 154 -12.01 4.07 -11.03
CA ASP A 154 -12.15 4.77 -9.75
C ASP A 154 -12.49 3.85 -8.58
N LEU A 155 -13.21 2.77 -8.85
CA LEU A 155 -13.54 1.74 -7.85
C LEU A 155 -12.28 1.07 -7.33
N LEU A 156 -11.40 0.62 -8.24
CA LEU A 156 -10.13 -0.02 -7.86
C LEU A 156 -9.21 0.94 -7.10
N ARG A 157 -9.16 2.22 -7.51
CA ARG A 157 -8.37 3.24 -6.80
C ARG A 157 -8.91 3.46 -5.39
N THR A 158 -10.22 3.66 -5.26
CA THR A 158 -10.89 3.90 -3.97
C THR A 158 -10.68 2.72 -3.02
N TRP A 159 -10.78 1.48 -3.53
CA TRP A 159 -10.48 0.28 -2.74
C TRP A 159 -9.02 0.24 -2.26
N ARG A 160 -8.05 0.57 -3.12
CA ARG A 160 -6.62 0.64 -2.74
C ARG A 160 -6.38 1.72 -1.69
N ILE A 161 -7.00 2.90 -1.86
CA ILE A 161 -6.90 4.00 -0.91
C ILE A 161 -7.46 3.55 0.44
N ARG A 162 -8.66 2.95 0.46
CA ARG A 162 -9.27 2.43 1.70
C ARG A 162 -8.33 1.48 2.43
N ARG A 163 -7.87 0.44 1.72
CA ARG A 163 -6.96 -0.56 2.29
C ARG A 163 -5.67 0.05 2.82
N HIS A 164 -5.15 1.08 2.15
CA HIS A 164 -3.97 1.81 2.62
C HIS A 164 -4.25 2.67 3.85
N LEU A 165 -5.41 3.33 3.91
CA LEU A 165 -5.83 4.08 5.10
C LEU A 165 -6.06 3.16 6.32
N ASP A 166 -6.61 1.96 6.11
CA ASP A 166 -6.74 0.93 7.15
C ASP A 166 -5.37 0.49 7.69
N PHE A 167 -4.40 0.30 6.78
CA PHE A 167 -3.00 0.05 7.15
C PHE A 167 -2.40 1.21 7.96
N LEU A 168 -2.58 2.46 7.51
CA LEU A 168 -2.10 3.65 8.24
C LEU A 168 -2.75 3.76 9.61
N GLN A 169 -4.04 3.45 9.74
CA GLN A 169 -4.72 3.45 11.03
C GLN A 169 -4.08 2.47 12.03
N THR A 170 -3.76 1.28 11.55
CA THR A 170 -3.08 0.27 12.37
C THR A 170 -1.67 0.70 12.74
N ASP A 171 -0.89 1.22 11.78
CA ASP A 171 0.49 1.68 12.00
C ASP A 171 0.56 2.90 12.94
N ASP A 172 -0.33 3.87 12.77
CA ASP A 172 -0.44 5.05 13.64
C ASP A 172 -0.77 4.63 15.08
N ARG A 173 -1.71 3.69 15.27
CA ARG A 173 -2.07 3.18 16.59
C ARG A 173 -0.85 2.57 17.30
N MET A 174 -0.05 1.80 16.56
CA MET A 174 1.17 1.19 17.11
C MET A 174 2.23 2.26 17.45
N LEU A 175 2.44 3.25 16.59
CA LEU A 175 3.37 4.35 16.86
C LEU A 175 3.00 5.14 18.13
N ILE A 176 1.69 5.40 18.33
CA ILE A 176 1.17 6.09 19.52
C ILE A 176 1.33 5.22 20.77
N GLN A 177 0.96 3.93 20.70
CA GLN A 177 1.08 3.00 21.83
C GLN A 177 2.52 2.82 22.30
N GLU A 178 3.46 2.74 21.36
CA GLU A 178 4.89 2.58 21.64
C GLU A 178 5.58 3.89 22.04
N LYS A 179 4.89 5.04 21.95
CA LYS A 179 5.47 6.39 22.08
C LYS A 179 6.74 6.54 21.23
N ALA A 180 6.69 6.00 20.02
CA ALA A 180 7.89 5.71 19.25
C ALA A 180 8.47 6.94 18.52
N GLU A 181 7.85 8.12 18.65
CA GLU A 181 8.24 9.37 18.01
C GLU A 181 9.73 9.70 18.19
N ASP A 182 10.26 9.49 19.40
CA ASP A 182 11.63 9.81 19.76
C ASP A 182 12.61 8.64 19.56
N SER A 183 12.11 7.40 19.45
CA SER A 183 12.94 6.19 19.33
C SER A 183 13.07 5.67 17.90
N LEU A 184 12.22 6.12 16.96
CA LEU A 184 12.28 5.73 15.56
C LEU A 184 13.61 6.16 14.91
N SER A 185 14.15 5.31 14.03
CA SER A 185 15.29 5.68 13.19
C SER A 185 14.89 6.75 12.16
N ASP A 186 15.86 7.53 11.66
CA ASP A 186 15.58 8.55 10.64
C ASP A 186 14.97 7.94 9.36
N HIS A 187 15.40 6.73 9.00
CA HIS A 187 14.83 5.96 7.91
C HIS A 187 13.35 5.62 8.17
N ASP A 188 13.00 5.16 9.37
CA ASP A 188 11.62 4.79 9.70
C ASP A 188 10.69 6.01 9.74
N VAL A 189 11.20 7.17 10.18
CA VAL A 189 10.47 8.44 10.13
C VAL A 189 10.19 8.84 8.69
N ALA A 190 11.23 8.80 7.83
CA ALA A 190 11.09 9.07 6.42
C ALA A 190 10.03 8.16 5.78
N GLN A 191 10.17 6.84 5.96
CA GLN A 191 9.22 5.86 5.46
C GLN A 191 7.79 6.11 5.96
N ALA A 192 7.61 6.38 7.26
CA ALA A 192 6.30 6.66 7.84
C ALA A 192 5.63 7.88 7.19
N LEU A 193 6.39 8.96 6.98
CA LEU A 193 5.89 10.16 6.31
C LEU A 193 5.54 9.90 4.84
N GLU A 194 6.38 9.16 4.13
CA GLU A 194 6.15 8.83 2.73
C GLU A 194 4.90 7.95 2.54
N GLU A 195 4.67 6.98 3.44
CA GLU A 195 3.46 6.17 3.48
C GLU A 195 2.20 7.01 3.78
N ARG A 196 2.35 8.10 4.54
CA ARG A 196 1.30 9.11 4.82
C ARG A 196 1.18 10.17 3.74
N GLY A 197 1.84 9.99 2.59
CA GLY A 197 1.69 10.85 1.42
C GLY A 197 2.47 12.16 1.46
N PHE A 198 3.44 12.29 2.39
CA PHE A 198 4.32 13.47 2.42
C PHE A 198 5.44 13.38 1.38
N ILE A 199 5.88 14.56 0.96
CA ILE A 199 7.04 14.78 0.09
C ILE A 199 8.18 15.26 0.98
N ILE A 200 9.16 14.39 1.25
CA ILE A 200 10.20 14.63 2.27
C ILE A 200 11.53 15.10 1.69
N GLN A 201 11.70 15.11 0.35
CA GLN A 201 12.99 15.38 -0.30
C GLN A 201 13.61 16.75 0.05
N LYS A 202 12.78 17.72 0.48
CA LYS A 202 13.20 19.06 0.87
C LYS A 202 13.21 19.30 2.38
N LEU A 203 12.90 18.28 3.20
CA LEU A 203 12.76 18.42 4.66
C LEU A 203 14.01 17.91 5.37
N SER A 204 14.51 18.69 6.32
CA SER A 204 15.53 18.23 7.28
C SER A 204 14.97 17.15 8.20
N VAL A 205 15.84 16.28 8.74
CA VAL A 205 15.45 15.21 9.68
C VAL A 205 14.62 15.73 10.86
N LYS A 206 15.02 16.88 11.43
CA LYS A 206 14.25 17.53 12.51
C LYS A 206 12.84 17.92 12.07
N SER A 207 12.71 18.45 10.86
CA SER A 207 11.41 18.83 10.29
C SER A 207 10.55 17.61 9.99
N GLN A 208 11.15 16.51 9.54
CA GLN A 208 10.46 15.23 9.35
C GLN A 208 9.89 14.69 10.67
N ARG A 209 10.68 14.67 11.74
CA ARG A 209 10.17 14.26 13.07
C ARG A 209 9.04 15.14 13.56
N ALA A 210 9.18 16.47 13.45
CA ALA A 210 8.12 17.41 13.81
C ALA A 210 6.83 17.20 12.98
N ARG A 211 6.99 16.84 11.69
CA ARG A 211 5.88 16.51 10.79
C ARG A 211 5.13 15.26 11.22
N LEU A 212 5.88 14.21 11.58
CA LEU A 212 5.30 12.95 12.04
C LEU A 212 4.58 13.14 13.37
N LYS A 213 5.20 13.87 14.30
CA LYS A 213 4.57 14.24 15.57
C LYS A 213 3.24 14.98 15.36
N TRP A 214 3.24 16.03 14.53
CA TRP A 214 2.01 16.75 14.20
C TRP A 214 0.92 15.85 13.62
N TRP A 215 1.29 14.90 12.75
CA TRP A 215 0.32 13.95 12.19
C TRP A 215 -0.31 13.08 13.29
N LEU A 216 0.52 12.50 14.18
CA LEU A 216 0.06 11.64 15.27
C LEU A 216 -0.79 12.39 16.30
N ASP A 217 -0.39 13.61 16.67
CA ASP A 217 -1.17 14.49 17.54
C ASP A 217 -2.54 14.82 16.91
N SER A 218 -2.60 15.01 15.58
CA SER A 218 -3.83 15.38 14.85
C SER A 218 -4.87 14.25 14.72
N ILE A 219 -4.48 13.02 15.06
CA ILE A 219 -5.32 11.81 14.99
C ILE A 219 -5.55 11.14 16.35
N GLN A 220 -4.90 11.60 17.42
CA GLN A 220 -4.89 10.93 18.72
C GLN A 220 -6.31 10.77 19.32
N ASP A 221 -7.18 11.77 19.13
CA ASP A 221 -8.53 11.79 19.67
C ASP A 221 -9.59 11.13 18.76
N THR A 222 -9.16 10.48 17.67
CA THR A 222 -10.09 9.94 16.68
C THR A 222 -10.56 8.53 17.08
N HIS A 223 -11.87 8.34 17.25
CA HIS A 223 -12.47 7.01 17.46
C HIS A 223 -12.29 6.11 16.23
N ASP A 224 -12.15 4.79 16.47
CA ASP A 224 -11.78 3.78 15.46
C ASP A 224 -12.64 3.80 14.18
N ASP A 225 -13.93 4.12 14.28
CA ASP A 225 -14.86 4.14 13.13
C ASP A 225 -14.62 5.32 12.17
N SER A 226 -14.05 6.42 12.66
CA SER A 226 -13.81 7.65 11.88
C SER A 226 -12.34 7.85 11.49
N GLY A 227 -11.45 6.97 11.96
CA GLY A 227 -10.00 7.08 11.79
C GLY A 227 -9.55 7.22 10.33
N THR A 228 -10.12 6.45 9.42
CA THR A 228 -9.77 6.52 7.98
C THR A 228 -10.18 7.84 7.33
N THR A 229 -11.34 8.37 7.70
CA THR A 229 -11.88 9.63 7.15
C THR A 229 -11.10 10.85 7.62
N ARG A 230 -10.62 10.83 8.87
CA ARG A 230 -9.74 11.86 9.41
C ARG A 230 -8.38 11.89 8.70
N ARG A 231 -7.77 10.71 8.49
CA ARG A 231 -6.50 10.61 7.75
C ARG A 231 -6.62 11.10 6.32
N LEU A 232 -7.71 10.75 5.64
CA LEU A 232 -7.99 11.26 4.30
C LEU A 232 -8.13 12.79 4.29
N PHE A 233 -8.74 13.37 5.32
CA PHE A 233 -8.81 14.82 5.48
C PHE A 233 -7.42 15.46 5.68
N LEU A 234 -6.57 14.91 6.56
CA LEU A 234 -5.23 15.43 6.81
C LEU A 234 -4.33 15.43 5.56
N LEU A 235 -4.53 14.48 4.65
CA LEU A 235 -3.85 14.48 3.34
C LEU A 235 -4.17 15.73 2.50
N THR A 236 -5.34 16.36 2.71
CA THR A 236 -5.73 17.60 2.03
C THR A 236 -5.21 18.86 2.73
N GLU A 237 -4.74 18.74 3.98
CA GLU A 237 -4.35 19.87 4.80
C GLU A 237 -2.87 20.23 4.70
N GLN A 238 -2.05 19.37 4.07
CA GLN A 238 -0.58 19.45 4.00
C GLN A 238 -0.02 20.82 4.42
N LYS A 239 0.30 20.94 5.72
CA LYS A 239 0.92 22.15 6.27
C LYS A 239 2.19 22.46 5.45
N PRO A 240 2.46 23.72 5.10
CA PRO A 240 3.66 24.07 4.35
C PRO A 240 4.95 23.67 5.07
#